data_AF-A0A9D3YS40-F1
#
_entry.id   AF-A0A9D3YS40-F1
#
_cell.length_a   1.000
_cell.length_b   1.000
_cell.length_c   1.000
_cell.angle_alpha   90.00
_cell.angle_beta   90.00
_cell.angle_gamma   90.00
#
_symmetry.space_group_name_H-M   'P 1'
#
loop_
_entity.id
_entity.type
_entity.pdbx_description
1 polymer ?
#
loop_
_entity_poly.entity_id
_entity_poly.type
_entity_poly.pdbx_seq_one_letter_code
_entity_poly.pdbx_strand_id
1 'polypeptide(L)'
;MSKKLRDFLDLLRQEHVASDDVDIGTFVTWLRRRVGLLQNLDTPAVKAVIRNSSALSLDKDELLLQQGRRRAGSEPLRFFILLRGSASIYVNPFIAQGKRRQSTGSSIENVLIAATLGEKGSLKPKSAASGTSRRTAPSRMSEVIN
;
A
#
# COMPACT_ATOMS: atom_id res chain seq x y z
N MET A 1 7.45 -27.93 -11.12
CA MET A 1 7.51 -26.70 -11.96
C MET A 1 7.40 -27.11 -13.41
N SER A 2 6.50 -26.54 -14.21
CA SER A 2 6.36 -26.96 -15.60
C SER A 2 7.59 -26.56 -16.42
N LYS A 3 7.99 -27.40 -17.39
CA LYS A 3 9.10 -27.12 -18.31
C LYS A 3 8.96 -25.74 -18.96
N LYS A 4 7.77 -25.47 -19.53
CA LYS A 4 7.45 -24.19 -20.18
C LYS A 4 7.60 -22.95 -19.28
N LEU A 5 7.36 -23.08 -17.97
CA LEU A 5 7.59 -21.96 -17.04
C LEU A 5 9.07 -21.74 -16.77
N ARG A 6 9.89 -22.80 -16.71
CA ARG A 6 11.36 -22.66 -16.60
C ARG A 6 11.92 -21.96 -17.82
N ASP A 7 11.61 -22.49 -19.01
CA ASP A 7 12.07 -21.95 -20.29
C ASP A 7 11.68 -20.45 -20.45
N PHE A 8 10.48 -20.08 -19.97
CA PHE A 8 10.04 -18.69 -19.98
C PHE A 8 10.80 -17.80 -18.99
N LEU A 9 11.08 -18.28 -17.77
CA LEU A 9 11.86 -17.51 -16.80
C LEU A 9 13.31 -17.36 -17.25
N ASP A 10 13.86 -18.37 -17.89
CA ASP A 10 15.23 -18.34 -18.42
C ASP A 10 15.33 -17.34 -19.58
N LEU A 11 14.31 -17.26 -20.45
CA LEU A 11 14.16 -16.18 -21.43
C LEU A 11 14.18 -14.79 -20.77
N LEU A 12 13.40 -14.57 -19.72
CA LEU A 12 13.28 -13.27 -19.04
C LEU A 12 14.51 -12.85 -18.22
N ARG A 13 15.47 -13.75 -18.00
CA ARG A 13 16.73 -13.46 -17.29
C ARG A 13 17.86 -13.07 -18.23
N GLN A 14 17.70 -13.30 -19.53
CA GLN A 14 18.70 -12.94 -20.52
C GLN A 14 18.65 -11.43 -20.77
N GLU A 15 19.61 -10.71 -20.21
CA GLU A 15 19.57 -9.24 -20.09
C GLU A 15 19.70 -8.51 -21.44
N HIS A 16 20.28 -9.12 -22.49
CA HIS A 16 20.59 -8.42 -23.75
C HIS A 16 20.71 -9.31 -25.00
N VAL A 17 20.02 -10.44 -25.09
CA VAL A 17 20.00 -11.16 -26.39
C VAL A 17 18.99 -10.45 -27.28
N ALA A 18 19.48 -9.86 -28.39
CA ALA A 18 18.67 -9.29 -29.45
C ALA A 18 17.47 -10.21 -29.71
N SER A 19 16.29 -9.75 -29.27
CA SER A 19 15.07 -10.53 -29.08
C SER A 19 14.42 -10.99 -30.40
N ASP A 20 15.19 -11.04 -31.48
CA ASP A 20 14.74 -11.46 -32.79
C ASP A 20 14.94 -12.97 -33.00
N ASP A 21 15.83 -13.63 -32.26
CA ASP A 21 16.12 -15.07 -32.43
C ASP A 21 15.47 -16.03 -31.42
N VAL A 22 15.00 -15.55 -30.26
CA VAL A 22 14.24 -16.41 -29.35
C VAL A 22 12.76 -16.30 -29.68
N ASP A 23 12.14 -17.44 -29.99
CA ASP A 23 10.73 -17.54 -30.40
C ASP A 23 9.76 -17.18 -29.26
N ILE A 24 9.67 -15.89 -28.95
CA ILE A 24 8.69 -15.29 -28.04
C ILE A 24 7.27 -15.70 -28.45
N GLY A 25 7.04 -15.94 -29.75
CA GLY A 25 5.77 -16.42 -30.30
C GLY A 25 5.25 -17.65 -29.58
N THR A 26 6.12 -18.60 -29.25
CA THR A 26 5.77 -19.82 -28.53
C THR A 26 5.23 -19.56 -27.10
N PHE A 27 5.58 -18.43 -26.49
CA PHE A 27 5.11 -18.05 -25.16
C PHE A 27 3.85 -17.18 -25.15
N VAL A 28 3.53 -16.48 -26.26
CA VAL A 28 2.35 -15.58 -26.35
C VAL A 28 1.06 -16.30 -25.95
N THR A 29 0.75 -17.40 -26.64
CA THR A 29 -0.49 -18.17 -26.39
C THR A 29 -0.55 -18.72 -24.98
N TRP A 30 0.61 -19.14 -24.45
CA TRP A 30 0.70 -19.67 -23.09
C TRP A 30 0.49 -18.58 -22.03
N LEU A 31 1.10 -17.41 -22.22
CA LEU A 31 1.01 -16.30 -21.28
C LEU A 31 -0.41 -15.73 -21.24
N ARG A 32 -1.09 -15.58 -22.38
CA ARG A 32 -2.52 -15.17 -22.44
C ARG A 32 -3.44 -16.09 -21.65
N ARG A 33 -3.23 -17.41 -21.75
CA ARG A 33 -4.05 -18.39 -21.01
C ARG A 33 -3.83 -18.31 -19.50
N ARG A 34 -2.62 -17.92 -19.07
CA ARG A 34 -2.23 -17.91 -17.66
C ARG A 34 -2.48 -16.57 -16.98
N VAL A 35 -2.44 -15.48 -17.75
CA VAL A 35 -2.60 -14.11 -17.25
C VAL A 35 -3.83 -13.51 -17.90
N GLY A 36 -4.93 -13.45 -17.14
CA GLY A 36 -6.22 -12.92 -17.60
C GLY A 36 -6.13 -11.52 -18.21
N LEU A 37 -5.25 -10.68 -17.66
CA LEU A 37 -5.04 -9.30 -18.12
C LEU A 37 -4.51 -9.19 -19.55
N LEU A 38 -3.88 -10.24 -20.09
CA LEU A 38 -3.26 -10.21 -21.42
C LEU A 38 -4.13 -10.87 -22.50
N GLN A 39 -5.29 -11.43 -22.13
CA GLN A 39 -6.15 -12.21 -23.03
C GLN A 39 -6.63 -11.43 -24.26
N ASN A 40 -6.95 -10.15 -24.06
CA ASN A 40 -7.51 -9.27 -25.09
C ASN A 40 -6.47 -8.42 -25.82
N LEU A 41 -5.19 -8.55 -25.46
CA LEU A 41 -4.12 -7.83 -26.14
C LEU A 41 -3.74 -8.55 -27.42
N ASP A 42 -3.45 -7.79 -28.48
CA ASP A 42 -2.94 -8.33 -29.73
C ASP A 42 -1.53 -8.95 -29.57
N THR A 43 -1.09 -9.72 -30.57
CA THR A 43 0.17 -10.47 -30.48
C THR A 43 1.39 -9.55 -30.37
N PRO A 44 1.48 -8.45 -31.14
CA PRO A 44 2.54 -7.46 -30.97
C PRO A 44 2.60 -6.87 -29.56
N ALA A 45 1.47 -6.51 -28.94
CA ALA A 45 1.47 -5.96 -27.58
C ALA A 45 1.96 -6.99 -26.55
N VAL A 46 1.53 -8.25 -26.63
CA VAL A 46 2.01 -9.30 -25.71
C VAL A 46 3.51 -9.54 -25.90
N LYS A 47 4.01 -9.54 -27.15
CA LYS A 47 5.45 -9.63 -27.42
C LYS A 47 6.22 -8.45 -26.80
N ALA A 48 5.69 -7.24 -26.93
CA ALA A 48 6.27 -6.05 -26.32
C ALA A 48 6.29 -6.14 -24.79
N VAL A 49 5.23 -6.65 -24.16
CA VAL A 49 5.21 -6.90 -22.70
C VAL A 49 6.32 -7.87 -22.31
N ILE A 50 6.45 -9.01 -23.01
CA ILE A 50 7.50 -10.01 -22.71
C ILE A 50 8.89 -9.40 -22.85
N ARG A 51 9.14 -8.63 -23.92
CA ARG A 51 10.42 -7.96 -24.18
C ARG A 51 10.81 -6.94 -23.11
N ASN A 52 9.84 -6.26 -22.52
CA ASN A 52 10.06 -5.25 -21.48
C ASN A 52 9.92 -5.81 -20.06
N SER A 53 9.87 -7.14 -19.91
CA SER A 53 9.73 -7.81 -18.61
C SER A 53 11.06 -8.42 -18.17
N SER A 54 11.25 -8.51 -16.87
CA SER A 54 12.33 -9.27 -16.25
C SER A 54 11.77 -10.26 -15.23
N ALA A 55 12.48 -11.36 -14.99
CA ALA A 55 12.10 -12.32 -13.97
C ALA A 55 12.58 -11.85 -12.59
N LEU A 56 11.68 -11.89 -11.60
CA LEU A 56 11.99 -11.65 -10.20
C LEU A 56 11.64 -12.91 -9.41
N SER A 57 12.60 -13.40 -8.62
CA SER A 57 12.39 -14.45 -7.62
C SER A 57 12.54 -13.81 -6.25
N LEU A 58 11.66 -14.18 -5.33
CA LEU A 58 11.63 -13.62 -3.99
C LEU A 58 11.66 -14.75 -2.98
N ASP A 59 12.30 -14.49 -1.87
CA ASP A 59 12.30 -15.38 -0.74
C ASP A 59 11.00 -15.24 0.06
N LYS A 60 10.78 -16.18 0.98
CA LYS A 60 9.62 -16.15 1.85
C LYS A 60 9.67 -14.88 2.71
N ASP A 61 8.51 -14.24 2.87
CA ASP A 61 8.30 -13.04 3.70
C ASP A 61 9.01 -11.76 3.17
N GLU A 62 9.45 -11.76 1.91
CA GLU A 62 10.03 -10.59 1.26
C GLU A 62 8.97 -9.56 0.83
N LEU A 63 9.27 -8.27 1.03
CA LEU A 63 8.36 -7.17 0.73
C LEU A 63 8.46 -6.72 -0.73
N LEU A 64 7.43 -7.02 -1.51
CA LEU A 64 7.30 -6.57 -2.91
C LEU A 64 7.06 -5.06 -3.06
N LEU A 65 6.06 -4.56 -2.33
CA LEU A 65 5.54 -3.20 -2.46
C LEU A 65 5.15 -2.68 -1.08
N GLN A 66 5.48 -1.42 -0.82
CA GLN A 66 5.15 -0.76 0.43
C GLN A 66 4.12 0.35 0.21
N GLN A 67 3.01 0.28 0.92
CA GLN A 67 1.95 1.29 0.85
C GLN A 67 2.48 2.66 1.28
N GLY A 68 2.20 3.69 0.48
CA GLY A 68 2.60 5.06 0.79
C GLY A 68 4.08 5.38 0.57
N ARG A 69 4.90 4.41 0.10
CA ARG A 69 6.27 4.68 -0.30
C ARG A 69 6.27 5.69 -1.46
N ARG A 70 6.83 6.87 -1.21
CA ARG A 70 7.09 7.84 -2.28
C ARG A 70 8.23 7.29 -3.11
N ARG A 71 8.03 7.24 -4.42
CA ARG A 71 9.09 6.95 -5.38
C ARG A 71 10.14 8.05 -5.28
N ALA A 72 11.42 7.69 -5.20
CA ALA A 72 12.46 8.61 -5.60
C ALA A 72 12.27 8.91 -7.10
N GLY A 73 12.51 10.16 -7.53
CA GLY A 73 12.04 10.69 -8.82
C GLY A 73 12.48 9.94 -10.09
N SER A 74 13.35 8.94 -9.98
CA SER A 74 13.85 8.11 -11.07
C SER A 74 13.38 6.65 -11.05
N GLU A 75 12.59 6.18 -10.06
CA GLU A 75 12.15 4.78 -10.03
C GLU A 75 10.98 4.51 -11.01
N PRO A 76 11.17 3.67 -12.05
CA PRO A 76 10.14 3.39 -13.05
C PRO A 76 8.92 2.67 -12.46
N LEU A 77 7.74 2.93 -13.02
CA LEU A 77 6.50 2.22 -12.69
C LEU A 77 6.64 0.74 -13.08
N ARG A 78 6.82 -0.13 -12.08
CA ARG A 78 6.85 -1.57 -12.26
C ARG A 78 5.46 -2.15 -12.07
N PHE A 79 5.06 -2.99 -13.02
CA PHE A 79 3.89 -3.84 -12.93
C PHE A 79 4.35 -5.28 -12.71
N PHE A 80 3.72 -5.99 -11.77
CA PHE A 80 4.12 -7.35 -11.41
C PHE A 80 3.05 -8.36 -11.82
N ILE A 81 3.47 -9.46 -12.43
CA ILE A 81 2.64 -10.61 -12.73
C ILE A 81 3.16 -11.79 -11.90
N LEU A 82 2.34 -12.30 -10.98
CA LEU A 82 2.70 -13.47 -10.19
C LEU A 82 2.54 -14.75 -11.00
N LEU A 83 3.65 -15.35 -11.43
CA LEU A 83 3.64 -16.58 -12.25
C LEU A 83 3.53 -17.86 -11.42
N ARG A 84 4.01 -17.83 -10.17
CA ARG A 84 4.01 -18.95 -9.23
C ARG A 84 4.05 -18.44 -7.79
N GLY A 85 3.41 -19.18 -6.88
CA GLY A 85 3.38 -18.87 -5.46
C GLY A 85 2.13 -18.09 -5.09
N SER A 86 2.19 -17.40 -3.96
CA SER A 86 1.12 -16.59 -3.40
C SER A 86 1.73 -15.38 -2.73
N ALA A 87 1.01 -14.26 -2.75
CA ALA A 87 1.40 -13.05 -2.06
C ALA A 87 0.27 -12.61 -1.12
N SER A 88 0.64 -12.14 0.06
CA SER A 88 -0.29 -11.54 1.02
C SER A 88 -0.33 -10.03 0.82
N ILE A 89 -1.52 -9.46 0.82
CA ILE A 89 -1.73 -8.02 0.68
C ILE A 89 -2.20 -7.49 2.04
N TYR A 90 -1.43 -6.56 2.59
CA TYR A 90 -1.78 -5.86 3.82
C TYR A 90 -2.02 -4.39 3.51
N VAL A 91 -3.16 -3.87 3.96
CA VAL A 91 -3.54 -2.47 3.77
C VAL A 91 -3.65 -1.81 5.12
N ASN A 92 -2.83 -0.79 5.35
CA ASN A 92 -2.99 0.09 6.50
C ASN A 92 -4.10 1.12 6.18
N PRO A 93 -5.25 1.06 6.88
CA PRO A 93 -6.39 1.93 6.59
C PRO A 93 -6.10 3.40 6.90
N PHE A 94 -5.16 3.71 7.79
CA PHE A 94 -4.83 5.09 8.14
C PHE A 94 -4.05 5.80 7.02
N ILE A 95 -3.18 5.07 6.31
CA ILE A 95 -2.50 5.57 5.11
C ILE A 95 -3.50 5.70 3.96
N ALA A 96 -4.38 4.72 3.80
CA ALA A 96 -5.39 4.71 2.73
C ALA A 96 -6.38 5.89 2.84
N GLN A 97 -6.75 6.30 4.05
CA GLN A 97 -7.66 7.42 4.30
C GLN A 97 -6.98 8.81 4.24
N GLY A 98 -5.70 8.88 3.83
CA GLY A 98 -4.95 10.16 3.79
C GLY A 98 -4.71 10.78 5.18
N LYS A 99 -5.08 10.08 6.25
CA LYS A 99 -4.80 10.49 7.62
C LYS A 99 -3.35 10.13 7.92
N ARG A 100 -2.42 10.95 7.42
CA ARG A 100 -1.07 11.01 7.98
C ARG A 100 -1.23 11.32 9.46
N ARG A 101 -1.08 10.32 10.32
CA ARG A 101 -0.72 10.60 11.70
C ARG A 101 0.60 11.37 11.60
N GLN A 102 0.60 12.63 12.04
CA GLN A 102 1.81 13.27 12.49
C GLN A 102 2.34 12.40 13.63
N SER A 103 3.17 11.41 13.33
CA SER A 103 3.87 10.66 14.36
C SER A 103 5.10 11.47 14.74
N THR A 104 4.95 12.38 15.69
CA THR A 104 5.99 12.58 16.69
C THR A 104 6.07 11.27 17.48
N GLY A 105 7.14 10.50 17.25
CA GLY A 105 7.51 9.35 18.08
C GLY A 105 6.69 8.08 17.86
N SER A 106 7.38 6.95 17.84
CA SER A 106 6.79 5.64 17.63
C SER A 106 5.80 5.30 18.75
N SER A 107 4.55 5.01 18.39
CA SER A 107 3.52 4.56 19.33
C SER A 107 3.76 3.14 19.85
N ILE A 108 4.82 2.45 19.41
CA ILE A 108 5.12 1.09 19.84
C ILE A 108 6.16 1.11 20.96
N GLU A 109 7.22 1.93 20.87
CA GLU A 109 8.18 2.06 21.97
C GLU A 109 7.52 2.69 23.20
N ASN A 110 6.68 3.71 23.03
CA ASN A 110 5.98 4.34 24.17
C ASN A 110 4.97 3.41 24.84
N VAL A 111 4.32 2.51 24.07
CA VAL A 111 3.38 1.52 24.62
C VAL A 111 4.13 0.38 25.31
N LEU A 112 5.25 -0.07 24.75
CA LEU A 112 6.11 -1.06 25.39
C LEU A 112 6.77 -0.53 26.66
N ILE A 113 7.25 0.71 26.65
CA ILE A 113 7.82 1.39 27.82
C ILE A 113 6.77 1.62 28.90
N ALA A 114 5.54 2.03 28.55
CA ALA A 114 4.45 2.18 29.52
C ALA A 114 4.00 0.84 30.12
N ALA A 115 4.00 -0.23 29.32
CA ALA A 115 3.65 -1.58 29.79
C ALA A 115 4.75 -2.20 30.67
N THR A 116 6.03 -1.87 30.44
CA THR A 116 7.15 -2.36 31.26
C THR A 116 7.39 -1.52 32.51
N LEU A 117 7.05 -0.22 32.50
CA LEU A 117 7.23 0.68 33.65
C LEU A 117 6.08 0.67 34.66
N GLY A 118 4.98 -0.03 34.40
CA GLY A 118 3.96 -0.29 35.42
C GLY A 118 3.44 0.95 36.15
N GLU A 119 3.21 2.07 35.45
CA GLU A 119 2.66 3.26 36.11
C GLU A 119 1.14 3.15 36.27
N LYS A 120 0.73 2.83 37.51
CA LYS A 120 -0.60 3.18 38.05
C LYS A 120 -0.73 4.70 38.09
N GLY A 121 -1.19 5.30 36.99
CA GLY A 121 -1.46 6.74 36.89
C GLY A 121 -2.80 7.00 36.22
N SER A 122 -3.79 7.41 37.01
CA SER A 122 -5.17 7.71 36.60
C SER A 122 -5.27 8.73 35.45
N LEU A 123 -5.73 8.31 34.28
CA LEU A 123 -6.26 9.24 33.27
C LEU A 123 -7.78 9.29 33.39
N LYS A 124 -8.28 10.20 34.24
CA LYS A 124 -9.68 10.65 34.17
C LYS A 124 -9.91 11.30 32.79
N PRO A 125 -10.92 10.88 32.01
CA PRO A 125 -11.27 11.60 30.79
C PRO A 125 -11.82 12.99 31.17
N LYS A 126 -11.23 14.06 30.64
CA LYS A 126 -11.81 15.42 30.70
C LYS A 126 -13.08 15.42 29.86
N SER A 127 -14.24 15.27 30.50
CA SER A 127 -15.54 15.57 29.91
C SER A 127 -15.67 17.08 29.67
N ALA A 128 -16.15 17.47 28.49
CA ALA A 128 -16.47 18.85 28.15
C ALA A 128 -17.51 19.40 29.16
N ALA A 129 -17.21 20.56 29.74
CA ALA A 129 -18.09 21.26 30.68
C ALA A 129 -19.36 21.73 29.95
N SER A 130 -20.46 20.99 30.13
CA SER A 130 -21.82 21.44 29.87
C SER A 130 -22.28 22.27 31.07
N GLY A 131 -22.10 23.59 30.98
CA GLY A 131 -22.54 24.54 32.00
C GLY A 131 -24.05 24.76 31.92
N THR A 132 -24.78 24.21 32.89
CA THR A 132 -26.22 24.37 33.07
C THR A 132 -26.52 25.71 33.75
N SER A 133 -27.42 26.47 33.12
CA SER A 133 -28.40 27.42 33.69
C SER A 133 -28.21 27.91 35.14
N ARG A 134 -27.97 29.21 35.31
CA ARG A 134 -28.19 29.91 36.58
C ARG A 134 -29.07 31.14 36.36
N ARG A 135 -30.31 31.05 36.85
CA ARG A 135 -31.24 32.17 37.11
C ARG A 135 -30.63 33.12 38.14
N THR A 136 -30.76 34.43 37.91
CA THR A 136 -31.02 35.45 38.95
C THR A 136 -31.61 36.71 38.31
N ALA A 137 -32.83 37.07 38.71
CA ALA A 137 -33.38 38.43 38.76
C ALA A 137 -33.47 38.80 40.26
N PRO A 138 -33.71 40.06 40.75
CA PRO A 138 -34.49 41.13 40.11
C PRO A 138 -34.11 42.62 40.43
N SER A 139 -34.95 43.55 39.93
CA SER A 139 -35.41 44.83 40.54
C SER A 139 -34.72 46.16 40.15
N ARG A 140 -35.44 47.03 39.39
CA ARG A 140 -35.98 48.39 39.73
C ARG A 140 -34.94 49.53 39.72
N MET A 141 -35.19 50.78 39.31
CA MET A 141 -36.31 51.57 38.77
C MET A 141 -35.70 52.95 38.43
N SER A 142 -36.13 53.64 37.37
CA SER A 142 -36.40 55.09 37.39
C SER A 142 -36.87 55.59 36.02
N GLU A 143 -38.04 56.23 36.05
CA GLU A 143 -38.74 56.95 34.99
C GLU A 143 -38.05 58.25 34.53
N VAL A 144 -38.71 58.89 33.54
CA VAL A 144 -38.86 60.33 33.22
C VAL A 144 -38.35 60.63 31.79
N ILE A 145 -39.22 60.64 30.76
CA ILE A 145 -40.09 61.75 30.24
C ILE A 145 -39.21 62.92 29.74
N ASN A 146 -39.23 63.39 28.49
CA ASN A 146 -40.33 63.71 27.55
C ASN A 146 -40.08 63.16 26.13
#